data_AF-A0AAN4ZSC1-F1
#
_entry.id   AF-A0AAN4ZSC1-F1
#
_cell.length_a   1.000
_cell.length_b   1.000
_cell.length_c   1.000
_cell.angle_alpha   90.00
_cell.angle_beta   90.00
_cell.angle_gamma   90.00
#
_symmetry.space_group_name_H-M   'P 1'
#
loop_
_entity.id
_entity.type
_entity.pdbx_description
1 polymer ?
#
loop_
_entity_poly.entity_id
_entity_poly.type
_entity_poly.pdbx_seq_one_letter_code
_entity_poly.pdbx_strand_id
1 'polypeptide(L)'
;MKVRPWRNWLIVTTIADFIFVGGILFACFLGLIPTEVSRKAFAPILREVYNIDLFSMNKPGYLGIVYWVVNEEGFKEWIPRTVLVILWVIFLFFTTAAIILWCMLQIFWEFNKS
;
A
#
# COMPACT_ATOMS: atom_id res chain seq x y z
N MET A 1 -3.46 23.65 -35.74
CA MET A 1 -3.24 23.95 -34.30
C MET A 1 -2.05 23.13 -33.82
N LYS A 2 -0.97 23.76 -33.34
CA LYS A 2 0.15 23.02 -32.71
C LYS A 2 -0.37 22.39 -31.41
N VAL A 3 -0.48 21.05 -31.37
CA VAL A 3 -0.74 20.30 -30.14
C VAL A 3 0.40 20.60 -29.19
N ARG A 4 0.10 21.19 -28.03
CA ARG A 4 1.14 21.51 -27.04
C ARG A 4 1.42 20.25 -26.21
N PRO A 5 2.59 19.62 -26.35
CA PRO A 5 2.86 18.31 -25.73
C PRO A 5 2.66 18.33 -24.21
N TRP A 6 2.96 19.45 -23.54
CA TRP A 6 2.75 19.63 -22.09
C TRP A 6 1.32 19.38 -21.59
N ARG A 7 0.28 19.59 -22.42
CA ARG A 7 -1.11 19.28 -22.02
C ARG A 7 -1.35 17.78 -21.90
N ASN A 8 -0.75 16.99 -22.77
CA ASN A 8 -0.87 15.52 -22.71
C ASN A 8 -0.12 14.99 -21.49
N TRP A 9 1.02 15.58 -21.15
CA TRP A 9 1.79 15.25 -19.95
C TRP A 9 1.01 15.51 -18.66
N LEU A 10 0.34 16.66 -18.54
CA LEU A 10 -0.49 16.97 -17.37
C LEU A 10 -1.65 15.98 -17.18
N ILE A 11 -2.26 15.52 -18.27
CA ILE A 11 -3.34 14.52 -18.20
C ILE A 11 -2.77 13.19 -17.70
N VAL A 12 -1.62 12.76 -18.22
CA VAL A 12 -0.96 11.51 -17.80
C VAL A 12 -0.56 11.56 -16.32
N THR A 13 0.04 12.66 -15.86
CA THR A 13 0.43 12.80 -14.45
C THR A 13 -0.79 12.83 -13.52
N THR A 14 -1.87 13.52 -13.93
CA THR A 14 -3.12 13.56 -13.15
C THR A 14 -3.74 12.17 -13.02
N ILE A 15 -3.80 11.41 -14.12
CA ILE A 15 -4.33 10.03 -14.10
C ILE A 15 -3.46 9.13 -13.21
N ALA A 16 -2.13 9.22 -13.35
CA ALA A 16 -1.20 8.45 -12.52
C ALA A 16 -1.38 8.75 -11.02
N ASP A 17 -1.62 10.01 -10.67
CA ASP A 17 -1.83 10.43 -9.29
C ASP A 17 -3.13 9.85 -8.70
N PHE A 18 -4.22 9.87 -9.46
CA PHE A 18 -5.47 9.20 -9.04
C PHE A 18 -5.31 7.70 -8.84
N ILE A 19 -4.58 7.02 -9.74
CA ILE A 19 -4.29 5.58 -9.61
C ILE A 19 -3.44 5.33 -8.37
N PHE A 20 -2.44 6.17 -8.11
CA PHE A 20 -1.57 6.04 -6.95
C PHE A 20 -2.34 6.23 -5.64
N VAL A 21 -3.02 7.37 -5.48
CA VAL A 21 -3.79 7.69 -4.26
C VAL A 21 -4.90 6.66 -4.04
N GLY A 22 -5.66 6.33 -5.09
CA GLY A 22 -6.72 5.32 -5.00
C GLY A 22 -6.16 3.94 -4.67
N GLY A 23 -5.03 3.56 -5.26
CA GLY A 23 -4.34 2.31 -4.99
C GLY A 23 -3.79 2.21 -3.56
N ILE A 24 -3.24 3.30 -3.01
CA ILE A 24 -2.80 3.36 -1.61
C ILE A 24 -3.98 3.27 -0.66
N LEU A 25 -5.06 4.01 -0.91
CA LEU A 25 -6.27 3.93 -0.09
C LEU A 25 -6.85 2.51 -0.10
N PHE A 26 -6.93 1.87 -1.26
CA PHE A 26 -7.38 0.50 -1.39
C PHE A 26 -6.46 -0.49 -0.65
N ALA A 27 -5.14 -0.31 -0.75
CA ALA A 27 -4.16 -1.09 0.00
C ALA A 27 -4.31 -0.92 1.51
N CYS A 28 -4.56 0.31 2.00
CA CYS A 28 -4.84 0.57 3.40
C CYS A 28 -6.14 -0.12 3.85
N PHE A 29 -7.21 -0.06 3.06
CA PHE A 29 -8.46 -0.77 3.36
C PHE A 29 -8.24 -2.28 3.44
N LEU A 30 -7.47 -2.88 2.53
CA LEU A 30 -7.20 -4.31 2.57
C LEU A 30 -6.22 -4.71 3.66
N GLY A 31 -5.17 -3.92 3.91
CA GLY A 31 -4.08 -4.27 4.82
C GLY A 31 -4.36 -3.96 6.29
N LEU A 32 -5.17 -2.93 6.59
CA LEU A 32 -5.46 -2.49 7.96
C LEU A 32 -6.71 -3.16 8.55
N ILE A 33 -7.50 -3.87 7.73
CA ILE A 33 -8.60 -4.68 8.24
C ILE A 33 -8.02 -5.96 8.85
N PRO A 34 -8.15 -6.17 10.18
CA PRO A 34 -7.62 -7.34 10.84
C PRO A 34 -8.28 -8.60 10.30
N THR A 35 -7.45 -9.61 10.04
CA THR A 35 -7.95 -10.96 9.75
C THR A 35 -8.21 -11.70 11.05
N GLU A 36 -9.16 -12.64 11.04
CA GLU A 36 -9.46 -13.48 12.21
C GLU A 36 -8.22 -14.24 12.71
N VAL A 37 -7.32 -14.62 11.80
CA VAL A 37 -6.03 -15.26 12.12
C VAL A 37 -5.15 -14.34 12.96
N SER A 38 -4.90 -13.11 12.48
CA SER A 38 -4.13 -12.12 13.22
C SER A 38 -4.78 -11.77 14.56
N ARG A 39 -6.12 -11.64 14.59
CA ARG A 39 -6.87 -11.32 15.79
C ARG A 39 -6.66 -12.36 16.88
N LYS A 40 -6.79 -13.65 16.56
CA LYS A 40 -6.56 -14.73 17.52
C LYS A 40 -5.12 -14.80 18.02
N ALA A 41 -4.15 -14.60 17.12
CA ALA A 41 -2.74 -14.64 17.47
C ALA A 41 -2.33 -13.52 18.45
N PHE A 42 -2.84 -12.30 18.25
CA PHE A 42 -2.47 -11.14 19.10
C PHE A 42 -3.43 -10.87 20.25
N ALA A 43 -4.62 -11.48 20.28
CA ALA A 43 -5.59 -11.33 21.36
C ALA A 43 -5.02 -11.59 22.78
N PRO A 44 -4.25 -12.66 23.05
CA PRO A 44 -3.72 -12.87 24.40
C PRO A 44 -2.74 -11.77 24.81
N ILE A 45 -1.81 -11.40 23.93
CA ILE A 45 -0.77 -10.39 24.19
C ILE A 45 -1.40 -9.01 24.40
N LEU A 46 -2.34 -8.61 23.56
CA LEU A 46 -2.99 -7.31 23.65
C LEU A 46 -3.88 -7.19 24.89
N ARG A 47 -4.50 -8.29 25.31
CA ARG A 47 -5.26 -8.35 26.55
C ARG A 47 -4.36 -8.26 27.78
N GLU A 48 -3.26 -9.00 27.80
CA GLU A 48 -2.36 -9.04 28.95
C GLU A 48 -1.57 -7.74 29.14
N VAL A 49 -0.97 -7.22 28.05
CA VAL A 49 -0.06 -6.07 28.13
C VAL A 49 -0.80 -4.73 28.09
N TYR A 50 -1.87 -4.64 27.29
CA TYR A 50 -2.57 -3.38 27.01
C TYR A 50 -4.00 -3.34 27.54
N ASN A 51 -4.49 -4.43 28.15
CA ASN A 51 -5.87 -4.57 28.63
C ASN A 51 -6.93 -4.34 27.53
N ILE A 52 -6.63 -4.72 26.29
CA ILE A 52 -7.53 -4.62 25.13
C ILE A 52 -8.13 -6.00 24.83
N ASP A 53 -9.46 -6.13 24.94
CA ASP A 53 -10.15 -7.40 24.67
C ASP A 53 -10.53 -7.58 23.19
N LEU A 54 -9.68 -8.31 22.46
CA LEU A 54 -9.91 -8.70 21.07
C LEU A 54 -10.79 -9.96 20.89
N PHE A 55 -11.16 -10.64 21.98
CA PHE A 55 -12.06 -11.80 21.93
C PHE A 55 -13.54 -11.41 21.80
N SER A 56 -13.86 -10.13 22.00
CA SER A 56 -15.19 -9.57 21.80
C SER A 56 -15.68 -9.72 20.35
N MET A 57 -17.01 -9.69 20.14
CA MET A 57 -17.60 -9.73 18.80
C MET A 57 -16.96 -8.68 17.90
N ASN A 58 -16.64 -9.07 16.66
CA ASN A 58 -15.85 -8.30 15.71
C ASN A 58 -16.52 -6.93 15.45
N LYS A 59 -16.04 -5.90 16.16
CA LYS A 59 -16.38 -4.50 15.90
C LYS A 59 -15.29 -3.94 14.96
N PRO A 60 -15.63 -3.05 14.02
CA PRO A 60 -14.64 -2.51 13.10
C PRO A 60 -13.56 -1.77 13.89
N GLY A 61 -12.36 -2.35 13.91
CA GLY A 61 -11.18 -1.82 14.56
C GLY A 61 -9.96 -2.17 13.71
N TYR A 62 -8.95 -1.30 13.73
CA TYR A 62 -7.75 -1.47 12.93
C TYR A 62 -6.67 -2.12 13.78
N LEU A 63 -6.27 -3.33 13.44
CA LEU A 63 -4.99 -3.87 13.88
C LEU A 63 -3.96 -3.36 12.87
N GLY A 64 -2.81 -2.87 13.33
CA GLY A 64 -1.73 -2.46 12.42
C GLY A 64 -1.39 -3.56 11.42
N ILE A 65 -0.67 -3.21 10.35
CA ILE A 65 -0.31 -4.17 9.30
C ILE A 65 0.51 -5.33 9.91
N VAL A 66 -0.10 -6.51 10.02
CA VAL A 66 0.56 -7.73 10.51
C VAL A 66 1.17 -8.48 9.33
N TYR A 67 2.50 -8.53 9.29
CA TYR A 67 3.28 -9.18 8.24
C TYR A 67 3.35 -10.70 8.41
N TRP A 68 3.48 -11.18 9.64
CA TRP A 68 3.65 -12.57 9.99
C TRP A 68 3.04 -12.87 11.37
N VAL A 69 2.68 -14.13 11.59
CA VAL A 69 2.20 -14.66 12.88
C VAL A 69 3.06 -15.86 13.28
N VAL A 70 3.15 -16.13 14.59
CA VAL A 70 3.80 -17.35 15.10
C VAL A 70 2.75 -18.46 15.12
N ASN A 71 3.00 -19.57 14.43
CA ASN A 71 2.15 -20.75 14.49
C ASN A 71 2.35 -21.50 15.82
N GLU A 72 1.49 -22.46 16.16
CA GLU A 72 1.54 -23.27 17.39
C GLU A 72 2.89 -23.99 17.58
N GLU A 73 3.58 -24.28 16.48
CA GLU A 73 4.91 -24.90 16.45
C GLU A 73 6.07 -23.90 16.66
N GLY A 74 5.78 -22.61 16.85
CA GLY A 74 6.79 -21.56 17.04
C GLY A 74 7.38 -21.00 15.73
N PHE A 75 6.98 -21.52 14.57
CA PHE A 75 7.45 -21.02 13.27
C PHE A 75 6.72 -19.76 12.82
N LYS A 76 7.44 -18.89 12.09
CA LYS A 76 6.88 -17.67 11.49
C LYS A 76 6.13 -18.01 10.21
N GLU A 77 4.83 -17.76 10.20
CA GLU A 77 3.97 -17.92 9.05
C GLU A 77 3.62 -16.55 8.46
N TRP A 78 3.85 -16.39 7.17
CA TRP A 78 3.53 -15.16 6.45
C TRP A 78 2.06 -15.11 6.09
N ILE A 79 1.40 -13.98 6.35
CA ILE A 79 0.01 -13.79 5.94
C ILE A 79 -0.01 -13.39 4.45
N PRO A 80 -0.45 -14.26 3.53
CA PRO A 80 -0.34 -14.01 2.10
C PRO A 80 -1.09 -12.75 1.66
N ARG A 81 -2.22 -12.45 2.31
CA ARG A 81 -2.99 -11.23 2.07
C ARG A 81 -2.16 -9.97 2.34
N THR A 82 -1.45 -9.92 3.48
CA THR A 82 -0.61 -8.77 3.82
C THR A 82 0.57 -8.65 2.86
N VAL A 83 1.21 -9.77 2.51
CA VAL A 83 2.32 -9.80 1.54
C VAL A 83 1.88 -9.24 0.19
N LEU A 84 0.70 -9.64 -0.31
CA LEU A 84 0.14 -9.10 -1.55
C LEU A 84 -0.12 -7.59 -1.48
N VAL A 85 -0.66 -7.10 -0.35
CA VAL A 85 -0.87 -5.66 -0.14
C VAL A 85 0.45 -4.89 -0.15
N ILE A 86 1.50 -5.43 0.46
CA ILE A 86 2.83 -4.79 0.47
C ILE A 86 3.44 -4.77 -0.93
N LEU A 87 3.38 -5.89 -1.66
CA LEU A 87 3.85 -5.96 -3.04
C LEU A 87 3.11 -4.95 -3.93
N TRP A 88 1.80 -4.79 -3.71
CA TRP A 88 0.99 -3.79 -4.40
C TRP A 88 1.46 -2.35 -4.13
N VAL A 89 1.70 -2.00 -2.86
CA VAL A 89 2.22 -0.68 -2.48
C VAL A 89 3.60 -0.42 -3.08
N ILE A 90 4.49 -1.43 -3.04
CA ILE A 90 5.82 -1.36 -3.64
C ILE A 90 5.71 -1.10 -5.15
N PHE A 91 4.82 -1.82 -5.84
CA PHE A 91 4.58 -1.64 -7.26
C PHE A 91 4.07 -0.24 -7.60
N LEU A 92 3.12 0.30 -6.83
CA LEU A 92 2.64 1.68 -6.97
C LEU A 92 3.76 2.71 -6.77
N PHE A 93 4.65 2.48 -5.80
CA PHE A 93 5.79 3.36 -5.57
C PHE A 93 6.78 3.36 -6.74
N PHE A 94 7.15 2.18 -7.25
CA PHE A 94 8.10 2.10 -8.38
C PHE A 94 7.50 2.62 -9.70
N THR A 95 6.21 2.40 -9.94
CA THR A 95 5.55 2.92 -11.15
C THR A 95 5.51 4.45 -11.15
N THR A 96 5.19 5.09 -10.01
CA THR A 96 5.25 6.56 -9.91
C THR A 96 6.66 7.10 -10.08
N ALA A 97 7.66 6.48 -9.45
CA ALA A 97 9.07 6.85 -9.63
C ALA A 97 9.52 6.75 -11.11
N ALA A 98 9.12 5.68 -11.80
CA ALA A 98 9.43 5.51 -13.22
C ALA A 98 8.77 6.57 -14.11
N ILE A 99 7.51 6.93 -13.83
CA ILE A 99 6.80 8.00 -14.56
C ILE A 99 7.51 9.34 -14.34
N ILE A 100 7.89 9.68 -13.11
CA ILE A 100 8.60 10.93 -12.79
C ILE A 100 9.95 10.97 -13.50
N LEU A 101 10.74 9.90 -13.43
CA LEU A 101 12.03 9.80 -14.13
C LEU A 101 11.87 9.95 -15.64
N TRP A 102 10.88 9.29 -16.21
CA TRP A 102 10.56 9.42 -17.64
C TRP A 102 10.19 10.86 -18.02
N CYS A 103 9.35 11.51 -17.22
CA CYS A 103 8.97 12.91 -17.44
C CYS A 103 10.18 13.85 -17.33
N MET A 104 11.06 13.66 -16.35
CA MET A 104 12.28 14.46 -16.21
C MET A 104 13.23 14.28 -17.40
N LEU A 105 13.42 13.04 -17.87
CA LEU A 105 14.25 12.75 -19.04
C LEU A 105 13.70 13.41 -20.30
N GLN A 106 12.38 13.33 -20.53
CA GLN A 106 11.73 14.00 -21.65
C GLN A 106 11.95 15.51 -21.63
N ILE A 107 11.74 16.15 -20.49
CA ILE A 107 11.96 17.59 -20.31
C ILE A 107 13.42 17.96 -20.57
N PHE A 108 14.36 17.20 -20.00
CA PHE A 108 15.80 17.43 -20.20
C PHE A 108 16.19 17.33 -21.68
N TRP A 109 15.64 16.34 -22.40
CA TRP A 109 15.87 16.18 -23.83
C TRP A 109 15.27 17.30 -24.67
N GLU A 110 14.11 17.84 -24.30
CA GLU A 110 13.54 19.03 -24.96
C GLU A 110 14.41 20.27 -24.75
N PHE A 111 14.90 20.49 -23.53
CA PHE A 111 15.81 21.61 -23.24
C PHE A 111 17.14 21.51 -23.97
N ASN A 112 17.73 20.31 -24.07
CA ASN A 112 19.02 20.11 -24.74
C ASN A 112 18.94 20.19 -26.28
N LYS A 113 17.72 20.15 -26.84
CA LYS A 113 17.47 20.35 -28.28
C LYS A 113 17.19 21.81 -28.66
N SER A 114 16.90 22.67 -27.68
CA SER A 114 16.66 24.11 -27.88
C SER A 114 17.96 24.91 -27.77
#